data_AF-A0A3D9DN82-F1
#
_entry.id   AF-A0A3D9DN82-F1
#
_cell.length_a   1.000
_cell.length_b   1.000
_cell.length_c   1.000
_cell.angle_alpha   90.00
_cell.angle_beta   90.00
_cell.angle_gamma   90.00
#
_symmetry.space_group_name_H-M   'P 1'
#
loop_
_entity.id
_entity.type
_entity.pdbx_description
1 polymer ?
#
loop_
_entity_poly.entity_id
_entity_poly.type
_entity_poly.pdbx_seq_one_letter_code
_entity_poly.pdbx_strand_id
1 'polypeptide(L)'
;MEIWIVLFLFKCCYSMLENILNELNLGKELKSLYKGEIPIIDEYSMFKFYIEETNTGSFAHPPFLIPFMYSYDADHYHVGIVKHWFSDRKISFGDMTDGYGFQTSEIARNEKQLFSRLLFNEFVNSEDCIVTERLEKCAALMGLSNQDFLEFQQANQSHQENPECSISVINANRPLSCLKENEIYDGEFPSNDNRIILSNVPKSCYFEIFHKEWIGYNKDKSGFSFFKKDPKYKSIDDIPEWLLVNTNKKELFEKYIVTGEYDKAWFTINGIGFTPNEVGERLYRLKEFTNEKAYHLWTDFWCEKYGDMDSFIFI
;
A
#
# COMPACT_ATOMS: atom_id res chain seq x y z
N MET A 1 -33.11 -1.78 17.95
CA MET A 1 -32.13 -2.88 18.21
C MET A 1 -30.95 -2.80 17.24
N GLU A 2 -31.12 -2.28 16.03
CA GLU A 2 -30.07 -2.11 15.02
C GLU A 2 -29.01 -1.03 15.36
N ILE A 3 -29.38 0.09 15.99
CA ILE A 3 -28.45 1.17 16.36
C ILE A 3 -27.36 0.72 17.36
N TRP A 4 -27.69 -0.21 18.26
CA TRP A 4 -26.75 -0.71 19.27
C TRP A 4 -25.73 -1.70 18.69
N ILE A 5 -26.10 -2.47 17.67
CA ILE A 5 -25.21 -3.43 16.99
C ILE A 5 -24.17 -2.67 16.16
N VAL A 6 -24.58 -1.62 15.44
CA VAL A 6 -23.69 -0.75 14.68
C VAL A 6 -22.65 -0.10 15.60
N LEU A 7 -23.08 0.56 16.69
CA LEU A 7 -22.16 1.18 17.65
C LEU A 7 -21.18 0.18 18.31
N PHE A 8 -21.59 -1.07 18.52
CA PHE A 8 -20.74 -2.10 19.11
C PHE A 8 -19.66 -2.59 18.13
N LEU A 9 -20.03 -2.86 16.87
CA LEU A 9 -19.09 -3.26 15.81
C LEU A 9 -18.05 -2.17 15.52
N PHE A 10 -18.47 -0.90 15.47
CA PHE A 10 -17.57 0.25 15.33
C PHE A 10 -16.51 0.30 16.44
N LYS A 11 -16.92 0.06 17.68
CA LYS A 11 -16.01 0.09 18.84
C LYS A 11 -15.01 -1.08 18.83
N CYS A 12 -15.42 -2.25 18.35
CA CYS A 12 -14.53 -3.41 18.24
C CYS A 12 -13.47 -3.24 17.14
N CYS A 13 -13.86 -2.84 15.92
CA CYS A 13 -12.91 -2.65 14.82
C CYS A 13 -11.88 -1.55 15.14
N TYR A 14 -12.33 -0.45 15.76
CA TYR A 14 -11.45 0.65 16.18
C TYR A 14 -10.43 0.18 17.23
N SER A 15 -10.88 -0.57 18.24
CA SER A 15 -10.01 -1.13 19.29
C SER A 15 -8.97 -2.10 18.72
N MET A 16 -9.34 -2.93 17.75
CA MET A 16 -8.42 -3.89 17.14
C MET A 16 -7.30 -3.19 16.35
N LEU A 17 -7.62 -2.17 15.55
CA LEU A 17 -6.57 -1.42 14.84
C LEU A 17 -5.68 -0.62 15.77
N GLU A 18 -6.22 0.02 16.80
CA GLU A 18 -5.38 0.70 17.80
C GLU A 18 -4.35 -0.25 18.41
N ASN A 19 -4.74 -1.50 18.68
CA ASN A 19 -3.82 -2.52 19.14
C ASN A 19 -2.78 -2.89 18.07
N ILE A 20 -3.17 -3.06 16.79
CA ILE A 20 -2.24 -3.31 15.68
C ILE A 20 -1.17 -2.21 15.61
N LEU A 21 -1.59 -0.94 15.61
CA LEU A 21 -0.67 0.21 15.52
C LEU A 21 0.27 0.28 16.72
N ASN A 22 -0.20 -0.11 17.91
CA ASN A 22 0.63 -0.16 19.10
C ASN A 22 1.70 -1.24 19.04
N GLU A 23 1.41 -2.38 18.44
CA GLU A 23 2.37 -3.48 18.25
C GLU A 23 3.39 -3.20 17.12
N LEU A 24 3.03 -2.39 16.12
CA LEU A 24 3.89 -2.04 14.98
C LEU A 24 5.05 -1.07 15.30
N ASN A 25 5.21 -0.65 16.57
CA ASN A 25 6.26 0.28 17.02
C ASN A 25 6.37 1.58 16.19
N LEU A 26 5.22 2.11 15.76
CA LEU A 26 5.13 3.33 14.97
C LEU A 26 5.32 4.59 15.84
N GLY A 27 5.77 5.69 15.22
CA GLY A 27 5.84 7.00 15.84
C GLY A 27 4.46 7.48 16.31
N LYS A 28 4.45 8.32 17.36
CA LYS A 28 3.20 8.82 17.95
C LYS A 28 2.40 9.65 16.92
N GLU A 29 3.10 10.38 16.06
CA GLU A 29 2.53 11.21 15.00
C GLU A 29 1.79 10.35 13.97
N LEU A 30 2.36 9.21 13.57
CA LEU A 30 1.71 8.29 12.63
C LEU A 30 0.48 7.64 13.26
N LYS A 31 0.57 7.25 14.54
CA LYS A 31 -0.61 6.76 15.27
C LYS A 31 -1.71 7.82 15.36
N SER A 32 -1.37 9.07 15.59
CA SER A 32 -2.32 10.19 15.60
C SER A 32 -2.94 10.43 14.22
N LEU A 33 -2.16 10.31 13.14
CA LEU A 33 -2.68 10.35 11.77
C LEU A 33 -3.72 9.24 11.53
N TYR A 34 -3.40 8.00 11.89
CA TYR A 34 -4.31 6.86 11.82
C TYR A 34 -5.55 7.03 12.71
N LYS A 35 -5.48 7.77 13.81
CA LYS A 35 -6.66 8.07 14.64
C LYS A 35 -7.51 9.22 14.08
N GLY A 36 -7.04 9.88 13.02
CA GLY A 36 -7.64 11.09 12.48
C GLY A 36 -7.50 12.30 13.39
N GLU A 37 -6.55 12.28 14.32
CA GLU A 37 -6.22 13.41 15.20
C GLU A 37 -5.45 14.50 14.44
N ILE A 38 -4.83 14.13 13.31
CA ILE A 38 -4.19 15.06 12.37
C ILE A 38 -5.12 15.25 11.16
N PRO A 39 -5.83 16.39 11.04
CA PRO A 39 -6.83 16.65 10.02
C PRO A 39 -6.19 17.12 8.72
N ILE A 40 -5.35 16.26 8.13
CA ILE A 40 -4.61 16.61 6.92
C ILE A 40 -5.50 16.71 5.69
N ILE A 41 -6.63 15.99 5.63
CA ILE A 41 -7.65 16.15 4.59
C ILE A 41 -8.90 16.74 5.22
N ASP A 42 -9.51 17.73 4.56
CA ASP A 42 -10.60 18.56 5.10
C ASP A 42 -11.91 17.79 5.34
N GLU A 43 -12.19 16.73 4.57
CA GLU A 43 -13.54 16.15 4.55
C GLU A 43 -13.75 14.96 5.49
N TYR A 44 -12.70 14.24 5.92
CA TYR A 44 -12.87 13.13 6.86
C TYR A 44 -11.62 12.85 7.70
N SER A 45 -11.83 12.37 8.92
CA SER A 45 -10.79 11.60 9.62
C SER A 45 -10.54 10.34 8.79
N MET A 46 -9.35 10.22 8.19
CA MET A 46 -9.07 9.25 7.12
C MET A 46 -9.32 7.79 7.52
N PHE A 47 -9.17 7.47 8.80
CA PHE A 47 -9.49 6.15 9.34
C PHE A 47 -10.94 5.98 9.77
N LYS A 48 -11.58 7.02 10.31
CA LYS A 48 -13.03 6.98 10.57
C LYS A 48 -13.78 6.78 9.26
N PHE A 49 -13.33 7.44 8.21
CA PHE A 49 -13.78 7.23 6.84
C PHE A 49 -13.58 5.79 6.40
N TYR A 50 -12.38 5.24 6.55
CA TYR A 50 -12.09 3.86 6.21
C TYR A 50 -13.01 2.87 6.94
N ILE A 51 -13.25 3.04 8.25
CA ILE A 51 -14.18 2.18 8.99
C ILE A 51 -15.65 2.41 8.54
N GLU A 52 -16.04 3.64 8.25
CA GLU A 52 -17.41 3.99 7.85
C GLU A 52 -17.75 3.49 6.43
N GLU A 53 -16.86 3.69 5.46
CA GLU A 53 -16.95 3.22 4.07
C GLU A 53 -16.75 1.70 3.92
N THR A 54 -15.97 1.07 4.81
CA THR A 54 -15.86 -0.40 4.78
C THR A 54 -17.15 -1.12 5.12
N ASN A 55 -18.13 -0.42 5.72
CA ASN A 55 -19.47 -0.97 5.96
C ASN A 55 -20.40 -0.83 4.74
N THR A 56 -19.99 -0.16 3.65
CA THR A 56 -20.81 0.10 2.45
C THR A 56 -20.38 -0.67 1.20
N GLY A 57 -19.58 -1.73 1.33
CA GLY A 57 -19.20 -2.60 0.20
C GLY A 57 -17.78 -2.38 -0.32
N SER A 58 -16.83 -2.08 0.59
CA SER A 58 -15.42 -1.90 0.26
C SER A 58 -14.79 -3.07 -0.50
N PHE A 59 -13.85 -2.75 -1.39
CA PHE A 59 -13.01 -3.73 -2.06
C PHE A 59 -11.96 -4.29 -1.09
N ALA A 60 -11.80 -5.62 -1.08
CA ALA A 60 -10.72 -6.25 -0.33
C ALA A 60 -9.38 -5.83 -0.94
N HIS A 61 -8.51 -5.23 -0.12
CA HIS A 61 -7.14 -4.92 -0.51
C HIS A 61 -6.20 -6.09 -0.16
N PRO A 62 -5.05 -6.18 -0.82
CA PRO A 62 -4.03 -7.16 -0.47
C PRO A 62 -3.61 -7.06 1.02
N PRO A 63 -3.43 -8.18 1.75
CA PRO A 63 -3.10 -8.17 3.17
C PRO A 63 -1.76 -7.53 3.56
N PHE A 64 -0.85 -7.29 2.61
CA PHE A 64 0.42 -6.61 2.89
C PHE A 64 0.28 -5.09 3.05
N LEU A 65 -0.85 -4.51 2.63
CA LEU A 65 -1.15 -3.10 2.81
C LEU A 65 -2.05 -2.91 4.02
N ILE A 66 -1.63 -2.05 4.95
CA ILE A 66 -2.45 -1.58 6.08
C ILE A 66 -2.85 -0.13 5.78
N PRO A 67 -4.01 0.11 5.15
CA PRO A 67 -4.42 1.44 4.73
C PRO A 67 -4.78 2.34 5.91
N PHE A 68 -4.54 3.64 5.75
CA PHE A 68 -5.00 4.70 6.66
C PHE A 68 -5.68 5.86 5.96
N MET A 69 -5.57 5.92 4.63
CA MET A 69 -6.17 6.94 3.80
C MET A 69 -6.80 6.26 2.59
N TYR A 70 -7.98 6.77 2.22
CA TYR A 70 -8.70 6.41 1.03
C TYR A 70 -9.25 7.70 0.41
N SER A 71 -9.14 7.85 -0.91
CA SER A 71 -9.77 8.95 -1.63
C SER A 71 -10.68 8.44 -2.75
N TYR A 72 -11.76 9.19 -2.95
CA TYR A 72 -12.78 9.02 -3.99
C TYR A 72 -12.56 9.95 -5.20
N ASP A 73 -11.34 10.44 -5.42
CA ASP A 73 -11.01 11.12 -6.67
C ASP A 73 -11.21 10.18 -7.89
N ALA A 74 -10.86 10.65 -9.10
CA ALA A 74 -11.15 9.95 -10.34
C ALA A 74 -10.73 8.46 -10.38
N ASP A 75 -9.70 8.08 -9.62
CA ASP A 75 -9.34 6.70 -9.33
C ASP A 75 -9.37 6.46 -7.81
N HIS A 76 -10.06 5.40 -7.35
CA HIS A 76 -10.00 4.98 -5.96
C HIS A 76 -8.56 4.65 -5.58
N TYR A 77 -8.00 5.40 -4.63
CA TYR A 77 -6.63 5.19 -4.17
C TYR A 77 -6.57 5.09 -2.65
N HIS A 78 -5.71 4.18 -2.20
CA HIS A 78 -5.42 3.90 -0.80
C HIS A 78 -3.99 4.35 -0.51
N VAL A 79 -3.73 4.87 0.69
CA VAL A 79 -2.36 5.03 1.19
C VAL A 79 -2.23 4.32 2.52
N GLY A 80 -1.12 3.61 2.70
CA GLY A 80 -0.95 2.68 3.80
C GLY A 80 0.50 2.33 4.12
N ILE A 81 0.63 1.59 5.22
CA ILE A 81 1.87 0.88 5.56
C ILE A 81 1.99 -0.34 4.65
N VAL A 82 3.14 -0.50 4.00
CA VAL A 82 3.53 -1.71 3.28
C VAL A 82 4.33 -2.57 4.27
N LYS A 83 3.75 -3.70 4.68
CA LYS A 83 4.37 -4.66 5.62
C LYS A 83 4.28 -6.08 5.07
N HIS A 84 5.43 -6.70 4.86
CA HIS A 84 5.52 -8.13 4.62
C HIS A 84 5.83 -8.85 5.93
N TRP A 85 4.86 -9.59 6.49
CA TRP A 85 4.95 -10.15 7.84
C TRP A 85 5.95 -11.30 7.95
N PHE A 86 6.10 -12.09 6.90
CA PHE A 86 7.02 -13.25 6.86
C PHE A 86 8.34 -12.93 6.15
N SER A 87 8.69 -11.66 6.02
CA SER A 87 9.90 -11.20 5.35
C SER A 87 10.68 -10.26 6.26
N ASP A 88 11.99 -10.17 6.05
CA ASP A 88 12.90 -9.22 6.70
C ASP A 88 12.76 -7.78 6.17
N ARG A 89 11.90 -7.55 5.17
CA ARG A 89 11.63 -6.24 4.60
C ARG A 89 11.18 -5.24 5.67
N LYS A 90 11.79 -4.07 5.63
CA LYS A 90 11.41 -2.94 6.48
C LYS A 90 10.04 -2.41 6.06
N ILE A 91 9.35 -1.82 7.02
CA ILE A 91 8.15 -1.04 6.73
C ILE A 91 8.52 0.09 5.77
N SER A 92 7.75 0.21 4.70
CA SER A 92 7.69 1.41 3.87
C SER A 92 6.22 1.85 3.76
N PHE A 93 5.99 2.91 3.00
CA PHE A 93 4.67 3.47 2.80
C PHE A 93 4.38 3.50 1.31
N GLY A 94 3.17 3.09 0.96
CA GLY A 94 2.77 3.00 -0.43
C GLY A 94 1.39 3.59 -0.68
N ASP A 95 1.20 4.01 -1.92
CA ASP A 95 -0.12 4.22 -2.48
C ASP A 95 -0.52 3.00 -3.31
N MET A 96 -1.82 2.74 -3.37
CA MET A 96 -2.39 1.64 -4.13
C MET A 96 -3.63 2.14 -4.87
N THR A 97 -3.74 1.83 -6.15
CA THR A 97 -4.86 2.24 -6.98
C THR A 97 -5.67 1.03 -7.44
N ASP A 98 -6.99 1.10 -7.23
CA ASP A 98 -7.90 0.02 -7.63
C ASP A 98 -8.03 -0.03 -9.17
N GLY A 99 -7.99 1.13 -9.82
CA GLY A 99 -8.15 1.30 -11.28
C GLY A 99 -7.09 0.59 -12.12
N TYR A 100 -5.91 0.31 -11.54
CA TYR A 100 -4.82 -0.41 -12.19
C TYR A 100 -4.57 -1.80 -11.57
N GLY A 101 -5.62 -2.46 -11.06
CA GLY A 101 -5.54 -3.82 -10.54
C GLY A 101 -4.75 -3.91 -9.24
N PHE A 102 -5.02 -2.98 -8.32
CA PHE A 102 -4.35 -2.87 -7.01
C PHE A 102 -2.83 -2.67 -7.13
N GLN A 103 -2.38 -2.00 -8.19
CA GLN A 103 -0.97 -1.65 -8.33
C GLN A 103 -0.54 -0.78 -7.15
N THR A 104 0.53 -1.18 -6.48
CA THR A 104 1.07 -0.48 -5.31
C THR A 104 2.43 0.13 -5.64
N SER A 105 2.66 1.38 -5.25
CA SER A 105 3.95 2.07 -5.38
C SER A 105 4.55 2.41 -4.02
N GLU A 106 5.88 2.48 -3.91
CA GLU A 106 6.53 3.04 -2.73
C GLU A 106 6.58 4.56 -2.85
N ILE A 107 5.90 5.25 -1.94
CA ILE A 107 5.84 6.72 -1.90
C ILE A 107 6.71 7.32 -0.78
N ALA A 108 7.08 6.54 0.23
CA ALA A 108 7.98 6.95 1.30
C ALA A 108 8.64 5.74 1.97
N ARG A 109 9.88 5.91 2.45
CA ARG A 109 10.66 4.90 3.17
C ARG A 109 10.66 5.07 4.69
N ASN A 110 10.13 6.19 5.18
CA ASN A 110 10.00 6.50 6.60
C ASN A 110 8.86 7.49 6.85
N GLU A 111 8.47 7.64 8.12
CA GLU A 111 7.34 8.47 8.53
C GLU A 111 7.51 9.95 8.15
N LYS A 112 8.72 10.50 8.28
CA LYS A 112 8.98 11.91 7.95
C LYS A 112 8.79 12.20 6.47
N GLN A 113 9.19 11.27 5.60
CA GLN A 113 8.91 11.36 4.17
C GLN A 113 7.43 11.26 3.87
N LEU A 114 6.72 10.35 4.53
CA LEU A 114 5.27 10.23 4.37
C LEU A 114 4.58 11.54 4.75
N PHE A 115 4.86 12.09 5.93
CA PHE A 115 4.24 13.35 6.38
C PHE A 115 4.55 14.52 5.45
N SER A 116 5.79 14.62 4.98
CA SER A 116 6.18 15.67 4.04
C SER A 116 5.43 15.55 2.71
N ARG A 117 5.26 14.32 2.20
CA ARG A 117 4.52 14.06 0.97
C ARG A 117 3.03 14.38 1.12
N LEU A 118 2.39 13.90 2.19
CA LEU A 118 0.98 14.18 2.44
C LEU A 118 0.72 15.68 2.58
N LEU A 119 1.55 16.38 3.36
CA LEU A 119 1.37 17.81 3.59
C LEU A 119 1.70 18.64 2.36
N PHE A 120 2.68 18.21 1.55
CA PHE A 120 2.95 18.81 0.26
C PHE A 120 1.77 18.70 -0.71
N ASN A 121 1.14 17.53 -0.80
CA ASN A 121 -0.02 17.32 -1.68
C ASN A 121 -1.18 18.25 -1.29
N GLU A 122 -1.48 18.35 0.01
CA GLU A 122 -2.50 19.28 0.52
C GLU A 122 -2.14 20.75 0.27
N PHE A 123 -0.86 21.10 0.44
CA PHE A 123 -0.37 22.43 0.14
C PHE A 123 -0.56 22.79 -1.35
N VAL A 124 -0.23 21.88 -2.27
CA VAL A 124 -0.41 22.11 -3.72
C VAL A 124 -1.89 22.14 -4.11
N ASN A 125 -2.74 21.35 -3.46
CA ASN A 125 -4.18 21.31 -3.71
C ASN A 125 -4.93 22.51 -3.11
N SER A 126 -4.32 23.26 -2.19
CA SER A 126 -4.91 24.48 -1.65
C SER A 126 -4.97 25.60 -2.71
N GLU A 127 -6.01 26.43 -2.64
CA GLU A 127 -6.13 27.61 -3.50
C GLU A 127 -4.87 28.48 -3.41
N ASP A 128 -4.26 28.77 -4.56
CA ASP A 128 -3.04 29.57 -4.72
C ASP A 128 -1.81 29.06 -3.93
N CYS A 129 -1.80 27.79 -3.49
CA CYS A 129 -0.73 27.22 -2.67
C CYS A 129 -0.47 28.06 -1.39
N ILE A 130 -1.53 28.47 -0.71
CA ILE A 130 -1.46 29.31 0.49
C ILE A 130 -1.33 28.42 1.73
N VAL A 131 -0.38 28.75 2.59
CA VAL A 131 -0.26 28.12 3.91
C VAL A 131 -1.39 28.61 4.81
N THR A 132 -2.36 27.74 5.09
CA THR A 132 -3.48 28.02 5.99
C THR A 132 -3.16 27.63 7.44
N GLU A 133 -3.91 28.17 8.41
CA GLU A 133 -3.79 27.78 9.83
C GLU A 133 -3.96 26.27 10.04
N ARG A 134 -4.82 25.63 9.22
CA ARG A 134 -4.99 24.16 9.22
C ARG A 134 -3.71 23.46 8.85
N LEU A 135 -3.04 23.89 7.77
CA LEU A 135 -1.79 23.28 7.31
C LEU A 135 -0.67 23.50 8.33
N GLU A 136 -0.55 24.68 8.93
CA GLU A 136 0.43 24.95 10.00
C GLU A 136 0.20 24.03 11.21
N LYS A 137 -1.06 23.85 11.62
CA LYS A 137 -1.42 22.94 12.70
C LYS A 137 -1.06 21.49 12.36
N CYS A 138 -1.36 21.03 11.14
CA CYS A 138 -1.00 19.68 10.70
C CYS A 138 0.51 19.48 10.66
N ALA A 139 1.25 20.46 10.14
CA ALA A 139 2.71 20.45 10.13
C ALA A 139 3.26 20.24 11.55
N ALA A 140 2.81 21.05 12.51
CA ALA A 140 3.24 20.95 13.90
C ALA A 140 2.93 19.58 14.52
N LEU A 141 1.74 19.01 14.26
CA LEU A 141 1.36 17.69 14.75
C LEU A 141 2.16 16.54 14.11
N MET A 142 2.68 16.75 12.90
CA MET A 142 3.53 15.80 12.18
C MET A 142 5.04 15.98 12.48
N GLY A 143 5.39 16.93 13.35
CA GLY A 143 6.80 17.25 13.63
C GLY A 143 7.51 17.98 12.49
N LEU A 144 6.75 18.63 11.62
CA LEU A 144 7.22 19.53 10.57
C LEU A 144 7.14 21.00 11.05
N SER A 145 7.74 21.89 10.29
CA SER A 145 7.94 23.30 10.63
C SER A 145 7.54 24.22 9.48
N ASN A 146 7.40 25.51 9.77
CA ASN A 146 7.12 26.51 8.73
C ASN A 146 8.23 26.61 7.67
N GLN A 147 9.45 26.16 7.99
CA GLN A 147 10.56 26.11 7.03
C GLN A 147 10.30 25.05 5.94
N ASP A 148 9.57 23.98 6.24
CA ASP A 148 9.22 22.94 5.27
C ASP A 148 8.28 23.50 4.19
N PHE A 149 7.38 24.44 4.52
CA PHE A 149 6.52 25.10 3.50
C PHE A 149 7.31 25.94 2.49
N LEU A 150 8.43 26.55 2.91
CA LEU A 150 9.30 27.27 1.98
C LEU A 150 9.94 26.32 0.97
N GLU A 151 10.30 25.12 1.42
CA GLU A 151 10.78 24.05 0.54
C GLU A 151 9.68 23.54 -0.39
N PHE A 152 8.44 23.41 0.10
CA PHE A 152 7.29 23.01 -0.72
C PHE A 152 7.00 24.03 -1.82
N GLN A 153 7.06 25.33 -1.52
CA GLN A 153 6.93 26.39 -2.53
C GLN A 153 8.00 26.28 -3.62
N GLN A 154 9.26 26.08 -3.22
CA GLN A 154 10.38 25.94 -4.16
C GLN A 154 10.22 24.68 -5.03
N ALA A 155 9.83 23.56 -4.42
CA ALA A 155 9.57 22.31 -5.12
C ALA A 155 8.46 22.48 -6.17
N ASN A 156 7.33 23.09 -5.80
CA ASN A 156 6.20 23.31 -6.71
C ASN A 156 6.55 24.24 -7.88
N GLN A 157 7.39 25.25 -7.64
CA GLN A 157 7.86 26.19 -8.69
C GLN A 157 8.87 25.57 -9.67
N SER A 158 9.41 24.39 -9.37
CA SER A 158 10.46 23.77 -10.20
C SER A 158 9.97 23.26 -11.57
N HIS A 159 8.65 23.16 -11.76
CA HIS A 159 8.00 22.58 -12.96
C HIS A 159 8.51 21.18 -13.33
N GLN A 160 9.05 20.43 -12.37
CA GLN A 160 9.44 19.05 -12.56
C GLN A 160 8.22 18.12 -12.51
N GLU A 161 8.28 17.01 -13.23
CA GLU A 161 7.38 15.89 -12.97
C GLU A 161 7.65 15.37 -11.55
N ASN A 162 6.59 15.23 -10.75
CA ASN A 162 6.65 14.86 -9.33
C ASN A 162 7.52 15.83 -8.49
N PRO A 163 7.11 17.11 -8.36
CA PRO A 163 7.89 18.13 -7.66
C PRO A 163 8.22 17.77 -6.20
N GLU A 164 7.39 16.97 -5.54
CA GLU A 164 7.61 16.50 -4.17
C GLU A 164 8.92 15.71 -4.02
N CYS A 165 9.42 15.08 -5.09
CA CYS A 165 10.66 14.32 -5.06
C CYS A 165 11.91 15.18 -4.86
N SER A 166 11.78 16.51 -4.99
CA SER A 166 12.86 17.48 -4.72
C SER A 166 12.97 17.89 -3.25
N ILE A 167 11.94 17.64 -2.43
CA ILE A 167 11.93 17.97 -0.99
C ILE A 167 13.06 17.22 -0.29
N SER A 168 13.87 17.93 0.50
CA SER A 168 15.14 17.46 1.07
C SER A 168 15.03 16.13 1.80
N VAL A 169 13.99 15.93 2.62
CA VAL A 169 13.82 14.67 3.35
C VAL A 169 13.47 13.50 2.44
N ILE A 170 12.74 13.74 1.34
CA ILE A 170 12.42 12.73 0.33
C ILE A 170 13.68 12.46 -0.50
N ASN A 171 14.33 13.52 -0.96
CA ASN A 171 15.51 13.48 -1.81
C ASN A 171 16.72 12.80 -1.14
N ALA A 172 16.90 12.94 0.18
CA ALA A 172 18.01 12.34 0.91
C ALA A 172 17.98 10.81 0.95
N ASN A 173 16.78 10.21 0.84
CA ASN A 173 16.59 8.77 0.88
C ASN A 173 15.41 8.38 -0.03
N ARG A 174 15.60 8.55 -1.34
CA ARG A 174 14.49 8.55 -2.29
C ARG A 174 13.67 7.25 -2.26
N PRO A 175 12.34 7.34 -2.14
CA PRO A 175 11.46 6.21 -2.42
C PRO A 175 11.51 5.87 -3.92
N LEU A 176 11.13 4.64 -4.27
CA LEU A 176 11.25 4.18 -5.66
C LEU A 176 10.41 5.02 -6.65
N SER A 177 9.27 5.57 -6.24
CA SER A 177 8.46 6.51 -7.04
C SER A 177 9.23 7.77 -7.48
N CYS A 178 10.24 8.18 -6.72
CA CYS A 178 11.01 9.40 -6.97
C CYS A 178 12.32 9.17 -7.73
N LEU A 179 12.63 7.92 -8.11
CA LEU A 179 13.89 7.60 -8.77
C LEU A 179 13.81 7.71 -10.28
N LYS A 180 14.83 8.33 -10.85
CA LYS A 180 15.05 8.41 -12.29
C LYS A 180 15.72 7.13 -12.79
N GLU A 181 15.60 6.86 -14.08
CA GLU A 181 16.00 5.58 -14.72
C GLU A 181 17.41 5.10 -14.32
N ASN A 182 18.39 6.01 -14.30
CA ASN A 182 19.81 5.70 -14.07
C ASN A 182 20.27 5.76 -12.60
N GLU A 183 19.37 6.02 -11.65
CA GLU A 183 19.74 6.22 -10.25
C GLU A 183 19.76 4.91 -9.46
N ILE A 184 20.76 4.73 -8.59
CA ILE A 184 20.85 3.52 -7.77
C ILE A 184 19.73 3.55 -6.72
N TYR A 185 19.01 2.45 -6.60
CA TYR A 185 18.04 2.24 -5.52
C TYR A 185 18.61 1.25 -4.50
N ASP A 186 18.57 1.64 -3.23
CA ASP A 186 19.00 0.84 -2.07
C ASP A 186 17.83 0.51 -1.14
N GLY A 187 16.59 0.63 -1.62
CA GLY A 187 15.40 0.13 -0.93
C GLY A 187 14.97 -1.24 -1.41
N GLU A 188 13.80 -1.67 -0.94
CA GLU A 188 13.34 -3.06 -1.07
C GLU A 188 12.11 -3.20 -1.98
N PHE A 189 11.56 -2.10 -2.49
CA PHE A 189 10.43 -2.13 -3.42
C PHE A 189 10.89 -2.64 -4.81
N PRO A 190 10.10 -3.48 -5.49
CA PRO A 190 10.58 -4.18 -6.68
C PRO A 190 10.46 -3.38 -7.97
N SER A 191 9.53 -2.43 -8.09
CA SER A 191 9.35 -1.72 -9.36
C SER A 191 8.58 -0.39 -9.25
N ASN A 192 8.69 0.42 -10.28
CA ASN A 192 7.84 1.58 -10.55
C ASN A 192 7.45 1.59 -12.05
N ASP A 193 6.84 2.68 -12.52
CA ASP A 193 6.37 2.79 -13.91
C ASP A 193 7.50 2.73 -14.96
N ASN A 194 8.74 3.02 -14.58
CA ASN A 194 9.84 3.12 -15.53
C ASN A 194 10.81 1.95 -15.45
N ARG A 195 10.85 1.20 -14.35
CA ARG A 195 11.85 0.14 -14.15
C ARG A 195 11.47 -0.90 -13.11
N ILE A 196 12.17 -2.03 -13.20
CA ILE A 196 12.14 -3.14 -12.25
C ILE A 196 13.53 -3.36 -11.63
N ILE A 197 13.57 -3.56 -10.33
CA ILE A 197 14.76 -3.81 -9.52
C ILE A 197 14.88 -5.32 -9.32
N LEU A 198 15.64 -5.98 -10.20
CA LEU A 198 15.70 -7.45 -10.27
C LEU A 198 16.10 -8.11 -8.94
N SER A 199 16.97 -7.48 -8.15
CA SER A 199 17.38 -8.00 -6.83
C SER A 199 16.24 -8.06 -5.82
N ASN A 200 15.19 -7.25 -5.99
CA ASN A 200 14.07 -7.15 -5.07
C ASN A 200 12.89 -8.05 -5.49
N VAL A 201 12.87 -8.54 -6.74
CA VAL A 201 11.81 -9.42 -7.26
C VAL A 201 11.59 -10.68 -6.40
N PRO A 202 12.63 -11.39 -5.92
CA PRO A 202 12.45 -12.55 -5.04
C PRO A 202 11.80 -12.26 -3.67
N LYS A 203 11.64 -10.98 -3.29
CA LYS A 203 10.99 -10.56 -2.03
C LYS A 203 9.76 -9.70 -2.29
N SER A 204 9.12 -9.87 -3.44
CA SER A 204 7.98 -9.07 -3.87
C SER A 204 6.71 -9.88 -4.06
N CYS A 205 5.57 -9.20 -3.98
CA CYS A 205 4.27 -9.74 -4.32
C CYS A 205 3.79 -9.23 -5.69
N TYR A 206 2.70 -9.80 -6.21
CA TYR A 206 2.17 -9.47 -7.54
C TYR A 206 1.82 -7.99 -7.68
N PHE A 207 1.23 -7.41 -6.64
CA PHE A 207 0.69 -6.04 -6.65
C PHE A 207 1.77 -4.94 -6.68
N GLU A 208 3.00 -5.27 -6.27
CA GLU A 208 4.15 -4.35 -6.29
C GLU A 208 4.86 -4.30 -7.66
N ILE A 209 4.52 -5.21 -8.58
CA ILE A 209 5.07 -5.22 -9.95
C ILE A 209 4.21 -4.31 -10.84
N PHE A 210 4.71 -3.16 -11.25
CA PHE A 210 3.98 -2.18 -12.07
C PHE A 210 3.58 -2.77 -13.43
N HIS A 211 4.58 -3.10 -14.25
CA HIS A 211 4.33 -3.66 -15.58
C HIS A 211 4.26 -5.18 -15.53
N LYS A 212 3.04 -5.72 -15.57
CA LYS A 212 2.82 -7.17 -15.45
C LYS A 212 3.43 -7.96 -16.63
N GLU A 213 3.73 -7.31 -17.76
CA GLU A 213 4.51 -7.88 -18.86
C GLU A 213 5.89 -8.39 -18.42
N TRP A 214 6.53 -7.75 -17.43
CA TRP A 214 7.81 -8.20 -16.88
C TRP A 214 7.74 -9.59 -16.25
N ILE A 215 6.59 -9.93 -15.65
CA ILE A 215 6.32 -11.24 -15.05
C ILE A 215 5.47 -12.14 -15.95
N GLY A 216 5.38 -11.77 -17.23
CA GLY A 216 4.83 -12.59 -18.30
C GLY A 216 3.31 -12.61 -18.40
N TYR A 217 2.62 -11.71 -17.70
CA TYR A 217 1.20 -11.43 -17.93
C TYR A 217 1.01 -10.57 -19.18
N ASN A 218 -0.21 -10.52 -19.71
CA ASN A 218 -0.58 -9.69 -20.86
C ASN A 218 0.20 -9.95 -22.17
N LYS A 219 0.96 -11.06 -22.27
CA LYS A 219 1.67 -11.46 -23.51
C LYS A 219 0.74 -11.54 -24.74
N ASP A 220 -0.54 -11.83 -24.51
CA ASP A 220 -1.54 -12.07 -25.54
C ASP A 220 -2.75 -11.13 -25.45
N LYS A 221 -2.61 -9.87 -24.99
CA LYS A 221 -3.67 -8.84 -25.15
C LYS A 221 -3.81 -8.41 -26.62
N SER A 222 -4.05 -9.38 -27.50
CA SER A 222 -4.61 -9.24 -28.84
C SER A 222 -6.14 -9.29 -28.73
N GLY A 223 -6.74 -8.25 -28.14
CA GLY A 223 -8.18 -8.04 -28.28
C GLY A 223 -8.46 -7.51 -29.70
N PHE A 224 -9.18 -8.28 -30.53
CA PHE A 224 -9.82 -7.93 -31.83
C PHE A 224 -9.10 -6.99 -32.82
N SER A 225 -7.82 -6.69 -32.60
CA SER A 225 -6.99 -5.84 -33.45
C SER A 225 -6.20 -6.74 -34.37
N PHE A 226 -6.35 -6.53 -35.67
CA PHE A 226 -5.54 -7.17 -36.72
C PHE A 226 -4.04 -6.86 -36.60
N PHE A 227 -3.64 -5.96 -35.69
CA PHE A 227 -2.26 -5.65 -35.37
C PHE A 227 -1.94 -6.13 -33.96
N LYS A 228 -1.25 -7.27 -33.86
CA LYS A 228 -0.59 -7.69 -32.62
C LYS A 228 0.48 -6.64 -32.30
N LYS A 229 0.27 -5.86 -31.25
CA LYS A 229 1.30 -4.96 -30.74
C LYS A 229 2.23 -5.79 -29.86
N ASP A 230 3.53 -5.76 -30.16
CA ASP A 230 4.52 -6.38 -29.28
C ASP A 230 4.44 -5.75 -27.88
N PRO A 231 4.59 -6.55 -26.81
CA PRO A 231 4.56 -6.03 -25.45
C PRO A 231 5.67 -4.98 -25.28
N LYS A 232 5.36 -3.89 -24.56
CA LYS A 232 6.32 -2.79 -24.31
C LYS A 232 7.59 -3.28 -23.61
N TYR A 233 7.45 -4.31 -22.77
CA TYR A 233 8.54 -4.86 -21.97
C TYR A 233 8.74 -6.35 -22.22
N LYS A 234 10.00 -6.77 -22.13
CA LYS A 234 10.39 -8.19 -22.18
C LYS A 234 10.15 -8.83 -20.80
N SER A 235 9.60 -10.04 -20.81
CA SER A 235 9.52 -10.89 -19.62
C SER A 235 10.92 -11.16 -19.07
N ILE A 236 11.06 -11.13 -17.76
CA ILE A 236 12.25 -11.58 -17.04
C ILE A 236 12.27 -13.12 -17.08
N ASP A 237 13.46 -13.70 -17.24
CA ASP A 237 13.62 -15.15 -17.41
C ASP A 237 13.51 -15.92 -16.08
N ASP A 238 14.08 -15.38 -15.00
CA ASP A 238 14.10 -15.99 -13.66
C ASP A 238 13.17 -15.23 -12.71
N ILE A 239 11.88 -15.57 -12.74
CA ILE A 239 10.89 -15.01 -11.83
C ILE A 239 10.37 -16.06 -10.84
N PRO A 240 10.12 -15.69 -9.57
CA PRO A 240 9.57 -16.61 -8.59
C PRO A 240 8.26 -17.30 -9.00
N GLU A 241 8.06 -18.55 -8.56
CA GLU A 241 6.86 -19.35 -8.90
C GLU A 241 5.54 -18.64 -8.55
N TRP A 242 5.55 -17.84 -7.48
CA TRP A 242 4.37 -17.09 -7.02
C TRP A 242 4.06 -15.86 -7.88
N LEU A 243 4.96 -15.42 -8.75
CA LEU A 243 4.73 -14.36 -9.75
C LEU A 243 4.43 -14.90 -11.15
N LEU A 244 4.55 -16.21 -11.40
CA LEU A 244 4.27 -16.78 -12.73
C LEU A 244 2.76 -16.89 -13.01
N VAL A 245 2.33 -16.48 -14.21
CA VAL A 245 0.91 -16.52 -14.64
C VAL A 245 0.28 -17.92 -14.60
N ASN A 246 1.04 -18.96 -14.99
CA ASN A 246 0.51 -20.32 -15.16
C ASN A 246 0.64 -21.21 -13.90
N THR A 247 1.01 -20.63 -12.76
CA THR A 247 1.16 -21.41 -11.53
C THR A 247 -0.18 -21.53 -10.80
N ASN A 248 -0.55 -22.74 -10.39
CA ASN A 248 -1.67 -22.96 -9.47
C ASN A 248 -1.31 -22.39 -8.08
N LYS A 249 -1.79 -21.18 -7.78
CA LYS A 249 -1.42 -20.46 -6.55
C LYS A 249 -1.91 -21.17 -5.29
N LYS A 250 -3.03 -21.88 -5.36
CA LYS A 250 -3.60 -22.63 -4.22
C LYS A 250 -2.69 -23.79 -3.84
N GLU A 251 -2.29 -24.61 -4.81
CA GLU A 251 -1.33 -25.70 -4.58
C GLU A 251 0.05 -25.19 -4.19
N LEU A 252 0.49 -24.07 -4.79
CA LEU A 252 1.77 -23.44 -4.46
C LEU A 252 1.83 -22.98 -3.00
N PHE A 253 0.76 -22.36 -2.50
CA PHE A 253 0.66 -21.96 -1.10
C PHE A 253 0.82 -23.17 -0.18
N GLU A 254 0.06 -24.25 -0.42
CA GLU A 254 0.15 -25.46 0.41
C GLU A 254 1.54 -26.10 0.35
N LYS A 255 2.17 -26.13 -0.83
CA LYS A 255 3.58 -26.56 -0.99
C LYS A 255 4.49 -25.77 -0.04
N TYR A 256 4.40 -24.44 -0.03
CA TYR A 256 5.23 -23.60 0.83
C TYR A 256 4.92 -23.71 2.32
N ILE A 257 3.66 -23.93 2.69
CA ILE A 257 3.30 -24.23 4.08
C ILE A 257 3.96 -25.53 4.54
N VAL A 258 3.92 -26.59 3.72
CA VAL A 258 4.50 -27.90 4.05
C VAL A 258 6.03 -27.86 4.09
N THR A 259 6.68 -27.08 3.22
CA THR A 259 8.15 -26.97 3.17
C THR A 259 8.72 -25.97 4.17
N GLY A 260 7.89 -25.23 4.89
CA GLY A 260 8.32 -24.22 5.86
C GLY A 260 8.81 -22.91 5.23
N GLU A 261 8.48 -22.68 3.96
CA GLU A 261 8.85 -21.47 3.21
C GLU A 261 7.77 -20.39 3.36
N TYR A 262 7.53 -19.95 4.60
CA TYR A 262 6.40 -19.09 4.96
C TYR A 262 6.44 -17.70 4.31
N ASP A 263 7.64 -17.19 4.00
CA ASP A 263 7.84 -15.97 3.23
C ASP A 263 7.24 -16.10 1.82
N LYS A 264 7.50 -17.22 1.15
CA LYS A 264 6.96 -17.51 -0.18
C LYS A 264 5.46 -17.80 -0.14
N ALA A 265 4.97 -18.47 0.90
CA ALA A 265 3.54 -18.61 1.16
C ALA A 265 2.86 -17.25 1.30
N TRP A 266 3.47 -16.33 2.06
CA TRP A 266 3.02 -14.95 2.23
C TRP A 266 3.00 -14.17 0.90
N PHE A 267 4.06 -14.23 0.10
CA PHE A 267 4.07 -13.57 -1.21
C PHE A 267 3.05 -14.17 -2.18
N THR A 268 2.74 -15.47 -2.05
CA THR A 268 1.74 -16.15 -2.87
C THR A 268 0.33 -15.62 -2.62
N ILE A 269 -0.09 -15.45 -1.36
CA ILE A 269 -1.44 -14.94 -1.05
C ILE A 269 -1.60 -13.44 -1.31
N ASN A 270 -0.49 -12.71 -1.39
CA ASN A 270 -0.47 -11.31 -1.83
C ASN A 270 -0.36 -11.22 -3.36
N GLY A 271 -1.17 -12.02 -4.06
CA GLY A 271 -1.30 -11.98 -5.51
C GLY A 271 -2.67 -12.44 -5.96
N ILE A 272 -2.83 -12.54 -7.28
CA ILE A 272 -4.09 -12.98 -7.88
C ILE A 272 -4.34 -14.48 -7.70
N GLY A 273 -5.56 -14.93 -8.00
CA GLY A 273 -5.93 -16.35 -8.01
C GLY A 273 -6.60 -16.85 -6.72
N PHE A 274 -6.97 -15.93 -5.84
CA PHE A 274 -7.73 -16.19 -4.62
C PHE A 274 -8.95 -15.27 -4.54
N THR A 275 -10.05 -15.77 -3.98
CA THR A 275 -11.10 -14.90 -3.44
C THR A 275 -10.66 -14.32 -2.08
N PRO A 276 -11.27 -13.23 -1.60
CA PRO A 276 -10.98 -12.72 -0.26
C PRO A 276 -11.19 -13.76 0.84
N ASN A 277 -12.25 -14.58 0.75
CA ASN A 277 -12.44 -15.72 1.66
C ASN A 277 -11.24 -16.67 1.67
N GLU A 278 -10.74 -17.06 0.50
CA GLU A 278 -9.57 -17.95 0.36
C GLU A 278 -8.28 -17.32 0.87
N VAL A 279 -8.13 -15.99 0.75
CA VAL A 279 -7.03 -15.26 1.38
C VAL A 279 -7.17 -15.32 2.91
N GLY A 280 -8.38 -15.10 3.44
CA GLY A 280 -8.66 -15.15 4.88
C GLY A 280 -8.32 -16.49 5.52
N GLU A 281 -8.74 -17.59 4.91
CA GLU A 281 -8.37 -18.95 5.34
C GLU A 281 -6.86 -19.14 5.46
N ARG A 282 -6.12 -18.61 4.49
CA ARG A 282 -4.65 -18.73 4.41
C ARG A 282 -3.92 -17.81 5.36
N LEU A 283 -4.46 -16.62 5.62
CA LEU A 283 -3.96 -15.73 6.68
C LEU A 283 -4.06 -16.42 8.04
N TYR A 284 -5.21 -17.04 8.35
CA TYR A 284 -5.38 -17.84 9.56
C TYR A 284 -4.40 -19.00 9.62
N ARG A 285 -4.18 -19.71 8.50
CA ARG A 285 -3.19 -20.79 8.43
C ARG A 285 -1.78 -20.30 8.77
N LEU A 286 -1.40 -19.13 8.28
CA LEU A 286 -0.11 -18.51 8.56
C LEU A 286 0.05 -18.07 10.03
N LYS A 287 -1.04 -17.81 10.79
CA LYS A 287 -0.96 -17.50 12.23
C LYS A 287 -0.31 -18.62 13.04
N GLU A 288 -0.39 -19.86 12.58
CA GLU A 288 0.21 -21.02 13.25
C GLU A 288 1.76 -20.98 13.25
N PHE A 289 2.36 -20.17 12.37
CA PHE A 289 3.82 -20.17 12.13
C PHE A 289 4.51 -18.89 12.60
N THR A 290 3.79 -17.98 13.26
CA THR A 290 4.36 -16.76 13.83
C THR A 290 3.74 -16.46 15.19
N ASN A 291 4.51 -15.89 16.10
CA ASN A 291 4.03 -15.35 17.38
C ASN A 291 3.92 -13.81 17.34
N GLU A 292 4.08 -13.18 16.17
CA GLU A 292 4.00 -11.74 16.03
C GLU A 292 2.56 -11.28 16.29
N LYS A 293 2.34 -10.64 17.44
CA LYS A 293 1.02 -10.21 17.90
C LYS A 293 0.35 -9.24 16.91
N ALA A 294 1.12 -8.34 16.30
CA ALA A 294 0.64 -7.42 15.27
C ALA A 294 0.02 -8.18 14.07
N TYR A 295 0.68 -9.25 13.60
CA TYR A 295 0.17 -10.07 12.50
C TYR A 295 -1.12 -10.79 12.86
N HIS A 296 -1.21 -11.32 14.09
CA HIS A 296 -2.42 -12.01 14.56
C HIS A 296 -3.61 -11.05 14.60
N LEU A 297 -3.43 -9.87 15.17
CA LEU A 297 -4.47 -8.84 15.22
C LEU A 297 -4.85 -8.36 13.82
N TRP A 298 -3.86 -8.19 12.94
CA TRP A 298 -4.10 -7.79 11.54
C TRP A 298 -4.90 -8.84 10.78
N THR A 299 -4.56 -10.11 10.95
CA THR A 299 -5.30 -11.23 10.35
C THR A 299 -6.75 -11.23 10.82
N ASP A 300 -6.98 -11.10 12.13
CA ASP A 300 -8.33 -11.10 12.70
C ASP A 300 -9.15 -9.93 12.14
N PHE A 301 -8.56 -8.73 12.06
CA PHE A 301 -9.18 -7.56 11.48
C PHE A 301 -9.51 -7.76 10.00
N TRP A 302 -8.54 -8.20 9.20
CA TRP A 302 -8.69 -8.38 7.76
C TRP A 302 -9.76 -9.42 7.45
N CYS A 303 -9.77 -10.55 8.16
CA CYS A 303 -10.75 -11.62 7.98
C CYS A 303 -12.15 -11.21 8.44
N GLU A 304 -12.28 -10.48 9.55
CA GLU A 304 -13.58 -9.92 9.98
C GLU A 304 -14.18 -8.99 8.90
N LYS A 305 -13.32 -8.29 8.15
CA LYS A 305 -13.75 -7.33 7.13
C LYS A 305 -14.01 -7.96 5.77
N TYR A 306 -13.14 -8.85 5.31
CA TYR A 306 -13.11 -9.32 3.93
C TYR A 306 -13.28 -10.83 3.80
N GLY A 307 -13.14 -11.58 4.90
CA GLY A 307 -13.10 -13.04 4.89
C GLY A 307 -14.39 -13.72 4.44
N ASP A 308 -15.52 -13.01 4.41
CA ASP A 308 -16.80 -13.54 3.93
C ASP A 308 -17.13 -13.10 2.49
N MET A 309 -16.22 -12.40 1.81
CA MET A 309 -16.42 -11.97 0.43
C MET A 309 -16.01 -13.06 -0.56
N ASP A 310 -16.98 -13.51 -1.37
CA ASP A 310 -16.80 -14.51 -2.44
C ASP A 310 -16.55 -13.90 -3.83
N SER A 311 -16.44 -12.58 -3.93
CA SER A 311 -16.18 -11.90 -5.20
C SER A 311 -14.70 -12.05 -5.62
N PHE A 312 -14.47 -12.30 -6.90
CA PHE A 312 -13.14 -12.21 -7.51
C PHE A 312 -12.74 -10.73 -7.60
N ILE A 313 -12.05 -10.22 -6.58
CA ILE A 313 -11.60 -8.83 -6.54
C ILE A 313 -10.22 -8.69 -7.22
N PHE A 314 -9.40 -9.74 -7.24
CA PHE A 314 -8.06 -9.72 -7.82
C PHE A 314 -8.02 -10.41 -9.19
N ILE A 315 -8.41 -9.71 -10.26
CA ILE A 315 -8.33 -10.19 -11.66
C ILE A 315 -6.94 -9.90 -12.26
#